data_AF-A0AB34Y9S8-F1
#
_entry.id   AF-A0AB34Y9S8-F1
#
_cell.length_a   1.000
_cell.length_b   1.000
_cell.length_c   1.000
_cell.angle_alpha   90.00
_cell.angle_beta   90.00
_cell.angle_gamma   90.00
#
_symmetry.space_group_name_H-M   'P 1'
#
loop_
_entity.id
_entity.type
_entity.pdbx_description
1 polymer ?
#
loop_
_entity_poly.entity_id
_entity_poly.type
_entity_poly.pdbx_seq_one_letter_code
_entity_poly.pdbx_strand_id
1 'polypeptide(L)'
;MKIEQRFNGLGWLGIAFLFAGPLVSAYGYWDLLARVAKNVQFGGYYSQSMVMSYALLIIGGFASLASLPLITIGRDFEGFATGADGARSGSRVKEPTL
;
A
#
# COMPACT_ATOMS: atom_id res chain seq x y z
N MET A 1 -25.61 -16.49 6.43
CA MET A 1 -24.71 -16.12 5.31
C MET A 1 -23.36 -15.75 5.88
N LYS A 2 -22.28 -16.42 5.43
CA LYS A 2 -20.90 -16.07 5.80
C LYS A 2 -20.34 -15.28 4.63
N ILE A 3 -20.14 -13.97 4.82
CA ILE A 3 -19.55 -13.12 3.78
C ILE A 3 -18.04 -13.43 3.81
N GLU A 4 -17.54 -14.14 2.82
CA GLU A 4 -16.10 -14.35 2.66
C GLU A 4 -15.52 -13.13 1.95
N GLN A 5 -14.69 -12.37 2.66
CA GLN A 5 -13.99 -11.22 2.10
C GLN A 5 -12.68 -11.71 1.51
N ARG A 6 -12.50 -11.50 0.20
CA ARG A 6 -11.26 -11.86 -0.51
C ARG A 6 -10.59 -10.59 -1.03
N PHE A 7 -9.27 -10.59 -1.05
CA PHE A 7 -8.48 -9.50 -1.59
C PHE A 7 -7.73 -9.98 -2.82
N ASN A 8 -7.86 -9.21 -3.91
CA ASN A 8 -7.06 -9.42 -5.11
C ASN A 8 -5.65 -8.79 -4.94
N GLY A 9 -4.83 -8.80 -6.00
CA GLY A 9 -3.47 -8.27 -5.94
C GLY A 9 -3.38 -6.80 -5.52
N LEU A 10 -4.34 -5.96 -5.91
CA LEU A 10 -4.39 -4.55 -5.50
C LEU A 10 -4.75 -4.41 -4.02
N GLY A 11 -5.64 -5.27 -3.52
CA GLY A 11 -6.03 -5.29 -2.11
C GLY A 11 -4.85 -5.66 -1.21
N TRP A 12 -4.11 -6.70 -1.59
CA TRP A 12 -2.88 -7.09 -0.90
C TRP A 12 -1.77 -6.04 -0.99
N LEU A 13 -1.62 -5.36 -2.13
CA LEU A 13 -0.69 -4.24 -2.27
C LEU A 13 -1.05 -3.10 -1.32
N GLY A 14 -2.34 -2.78 -1.20
CA GLY A 14 -2.83 -1.79 -0.24
C GLY A 14 -2.51 -2.18 1.21
N ILE A 15 -2.70 -3.46 1.58
CA ILE A 15 -2.31 -3.96 2.91
C ILE A 15 -0.80 -3.81 3.13
N ALA A 16 0.03 -4.17 2.14
CA ALA A 16 1.47 -4.00 2.24
C ALA A 16 1.85 -2.54 2.46
N PHE A 17 1.23 -1.61 1.73
CA PHE A 17 1.45 -0.16 1.87
C PHE A 17 0.99 0.40 3.22
N LEU A 18 -0.07 -0.16 3.82
CA LEU A 18 -0.57 0.23 5.13
C LEU A 18 0.52 0.09 6.21
N PHE A 19 1.35 -0.96 6.11
CA PHE A 19 2.42 -1.22 7.07
C PHE A 19 3.78 -0.67 6.61
N ALA A 20 4.13 -0.85 5.34
CA ALA A 20 5.42 -0.42 4.81
C ALA A 20 5.55 1.11 4.75
N GLY A 21 4.47 1.83 4.41
CA GLY A 21 4.48 3.29 4.29
C GLY A 21 4.93 4.00 5.56
N PRO A 22 4.27 3.76 6.71
CA PRO A 22 4.69 4.33 7.99
C PRO A 22 6.11 3.94 8.40
N LEU A 23 6.54 2.70 8.15
CA LEU A 23 7.90 2.25 8.47
C LEU A 23 8.97 3.00 7.65
N VAL A 24 8.75 3.14 6.35
CA VAL A 24 9.66 3.89 5.46
C VAL A 24 9.71 5.36 5.85
N SER A 25 8.56 5.96 6.17
CA SER A 25 8.49 7.36 6.61
C SER A 25 9.19 7.55 7.97
N ALA A 26 8.98 6.65 8.93
CA ALA A 26 9.64 6.67 10.23
C ALA A 26 11.17 6.55 10.10
N TYR A 27 11.66 5.67 9.23
CA TYR A 27 13.08 5.58 8.92
C TYR A 27 13.62 6.88 8.31
N GLY A 28 12.90 7.45 7.34
CA GLY A 28 13.26 8.74 6.74
C GLY A 28 13.32 9.87 7.78
N TYR A 29 12.40 9.89 8.74
CA TYR A 29 12.41 10.85 9.85
C TYR A 29 13.64 10.69 10.75
N TRP A 30 13.96 9.44 11.14
CA TRP A 30 15.13 9.14 11.96
C TRP A 30 16.45 9.51 11.26
N ASP A 31 16.58 9.18 9.97
CA ASP A 31 17.74 9.54 9.16
C ASP A 31 17.87 11.07 9.01
N LEU A 32 16.75 11.79 8.85
CA LEU A 32 16.75 13.26 8.82
C LEU A 32 17.29 13.84 10.13
N LEU A 33 16.79 13.38 11.28
CA LEU A 33 17.26 13.85 12.59
C LEU A 33 18.75 13.57 12.79
N ALA A 34 19.22 12.38 12.39
CA ALA A 34 20.63 12.02 12.48
C ALA A 34 21.52 12.94 11.61
N ARG A 35 21.08 13.28 10.39
CA ARG A 35 21.81 14.19 9.50
C ARG A 35 21.81 15.63 10.01
N VAL A 36 20.67 16.11 10.50
CA VAL A 36 20.55 17.46 11.10
C VAL A 36 21.48 17.56 12.32
N ALA A 37 21.45 16.58 13.22
CA ALA A 37 22.31 16.56 14.41
C ALA A 37 23.80 16.60 14.02
N LYS A 38 24.22 15.80 13.03
CA LYS A 38 25.60 15.80 12.52
C LYS A 38 25.97 17.14 11.89
N ASN A 39 25.12 17.70 11.03
CA ASN A 39 25.39 18.98 10.37
C ASN A 39 25.56 20.12 11.39
N VAL A 40 24.76 20.11 12.47
CA VAL A 40 24.87 21.07 13.58
C VAL A 40 26.14 20.83 14.39
N GLN A 41 26.43 19.58 14.78
CA GLN A 41 27.59 19.22 15.60
C GLN A 41 28.92 19.58 14.92
N PHE A 42 29.02 19.40 13.60
CA PHE A 42 30.24 19.65 12.83
C PHE A 42 30.23 20.98 12.08
N GLY A 43 29.28 21.88 12.38
CA GLY A 43 29.29 23.27 11.89
C GLY A 43 29.36 23.42 10.36
N GLY A 44 28.77 22.49 9.60
CA GLY A 44 28.78 22.51 8.13
C GLY A 44 30.01 21.92 7.45
N TYR A 45 31.04 21.45 8.18
CA TYR A 45 32.18 20.73 7.59
C TYR A 45 31.77 19.38 6.96
N TYR A 46 30.74 18.75 7.53
CA TYR A 46 30.07 17.58 6.97
C TYR A 46 28.69 18.02 6.51
N SER A 47 28.57 18.61 5.32
CA SER A 47 27.26 18.92 4.73
C SER A 47 26.64 17.64 4.16
N GLN A 48 25.95 16.86 5.01
CA GLN A 48 25.21 15.69 4.54
C GLN A 48 23.88 16.12 3.92
N SER A 49 23.68 15.73 2.66
CA SER A 49 22.42 15.99 1.94
C SER A 49 21.23 15.35 2.65
N MET A 50 20.15 16.11 2.83
CA MET A 50 18.90 15.64 3.44
C MET A 50 17.87 15.14 2.41
N VAL A 51 18.20 15.19 1.12
CA VAL A 51 17.28 14.87 0.01
C VAL A 51 16.72 13.46 0.12
N MET A 52 17.56 12.48 0.46
CA MET A 52 17.12 11.10 0.61
C MET A 52 16.11 10.95 1.75
N SER A 53 16.35 11.60 2.90
CA SER A 53 15.46 11.55 4.05
C SER A 53 14.08 12.14 3.71
N TYR A 54 14.05 13.26 2.97
CA TYR A 54 12.81 13.83 2.46
C TYR A 54 12.10 12.91 1.45
N ALA A 55 12.84 12.29 0.53
CA ALA A 55 12.26 11.35 -0.42
C ALA A 55 11.58 10.16 0.30
N LEU A 56 12.23 9.60 1.32
CA LEU A 56 11.69 8.50 2.12
C LEU A 56 10.44 8.91 2.91
N LEU A 57 10.44 10.11 3.50
CA LEU A 57 9.26 10.67 4.17
C LEU A 57 8.07 10.79 3.23
N ILE A 58 8.29 11.35 2.05
CA ILE A 58 7.27 11.59 1.03
C ILE A 58 6.74 10.26 0.48
N ILE A 59 7.62 9.36 0.05
CA ILE A 59 7.25 8.05 -0.51
C ILE A 59 6.47 7.22 0.53
N GLY A 60 6.98 7.14 1.77
CA GLY A 60 6.31 6.43 2.85
C GLY A 60 4.93 7.02 3.19
N GLY A 61 4.84 8.35 3.21
CA GLY A 61 3.57 9.06 3.42
C GLY A 61 2.55 8.77 2.32
N PHE A 62 2.96 8.88 1.04
CA PHE A 62 2.08 8.57 -0.08
C PHE A 62 1.66 7.10 -0.12
N ALA A 63 2.57 6.17 0.16
CA ALA A 63 2.24 4.75 0.26
C ALA A 63 1.17 4.53 1.36
N SER A 64 1.36 5.12 2.54
CA SER A 64 0.38 5.02 3.63
C SER A 64 -0.97 5.61 3.25
N LEU A 65 -1.02 6.79 2.63
CA LEU A 65 -2.27 7.41 2.17
C LEU A 65 -2.97 6.59 1.07
N ALA A 66 -2.21 5.98 0.17
CA ALA A 66 -2.74 5.15 -0.92
C ALA A 66 -3.24 3.77 -0.43
N SER A 67 -2.86 3.33 0.77
CA SER A 67 -3.20 2.01 1.29
C SER A 67 -4.71 1.76 1.36
N LEU A 68 -5.47 2.68 1.97
CA LEU A 68 -6.92 2.56 2.16
C LEU A 68 -7.71 2.50 0.83
N PRO A 69 -7.48 3.40 -0.16
CA PRO A 69 -8.16 3.29 -1.44
C PRO A 69 -7.80 2.00 -2.19
N LEU A 70 -6.54 1.55 -2.13
CA LEU A 70 -6.12 0.28 -2.74
C LEU A 70 -6.80 -0.94 -2.10
N ILE A 71 -6.88 -0.98 -0.77
CA ILE A 71 -7.59 -2.03 -0.03
C ILE A 71 -9.07 -2.05 -0.42
N THR A 72 -9.68 -0.87 -0.60
CA THR A 72 -11.10 -0.75 -0.92
C THR A 72 -11.40 -1.20 -2.34
N ILE A 73 -10.59 -0.77 -3.32
CA ILE A 73 -10.74 -1.16 -4.74
C ILE A 73 -10.42 -2.65 -4.92
N GLY A 74 -9.44 -3.17 -4.20
CA GLY A 74 -9.00 -4.56 -4.31
C GLY A 74 -9.79 -5.57 -3.49
N ARG A 75 -10.94 -5.18 -2.93
CA ARG A 75 -11.81 -6.02 -2.13
C ARG A 75 -12.91 -6.63 -2.99
N ASP A 76 -12.89 -7.95 -3.12
CA ASP A 76 -13.92 -8.73 -3.79
C ASP A 76 -14.93 -9.26 -2.78
N PHE A 77 -16.23 -9.09 -3.08
CA PHE A 77 -17.32 -9.68 -2.31
C PHE A 77 -17.91 -10.85 -3.10
N GLU A 78 -17.67 -12.08 -2.65
CA GLU A 78 -18.39 -13.23 -3.19
C GLU A 78 -19.88 -13.11 -2.78
N GLY A 79 -20.69 -12.51 -3.66
CA GLY A 79 -22.12 -12.24 -3.44
C GLY A 79 -22.68 -11.05 -4.22
N PHE A 80 -21.84 -10.13 -4.70
CA PHE A 80 -22.24 -9.08 -5.63
C PHE A 80 -21.37 -9.18 -6.88
N ALA A 81 -22.00 -9.38 -8.03
CA ALA A 81 -21.33 -9.30 -9.33
C ALA A 81 -20.88 -7.86 -9.58
N THR A 82 -19.79 -7.43 -8.95
CA THR A 82 -19.14 -6.17 -9.28
C THR A 82 -18.31 -6.39 -10.53
N GLY A 83 -18.82 -5.79 -11.61
CA GLY A 83 -18.34 -5.98 -12.97
C GLY A 83 -16.88 -5.60 -13.16
N ALA A 84 -16.11 -6.60 -13.58
CA ALA A 84 -15.02 -6.51 -14.56
C ALA A 84 -14.64 -7.94 -15.00
N ASP A 85 -14.82 -8.94 -14.13
CA ASP A 85 -14.48 -10.35 -14.41
C ASP A 85 -15.68 -11.27 -14.71
N GLY A 86 -16.90 -10.72 -14.73
CA GLY A 86 -18.13 -11.48 -15.02
C GLY A 86 -18.24 -12.06 -16.43
N ALA A 87 -17.32 -11.71 -17.35
CA ALA A 87 -17.35 -12.16 -18.73
C ALA A 87 -16.82 -13.59 -18.94
N ARG A 88 -16.24 -14.26 -17.93
CA ARG A 88 -15.67 -15.62 -18.07
C ARG A 88 -16.32 -16.72 -17.25
N SER A 89 -17.36 -16.43 -16.47
CA SER A 89 -18.14 -17.51 -15.82
C SER A 89 -19.32 -17.92 -16.72
N GLY A 90 -18.98 -18.38 -17.93
CA GLY A 90 -19.92 -19.00 -18.85
C GLY A 90 -20.37 -20.35 -18.31
N SER A 91 -21.64 -20.41 -17.91
CA SER A 91 -22.55 -21.57 -18.01
C SER A 91 -21.94 -22.97 -17.86
N ARG A 92 -21.98 -23.51 -16.64
CA ARG A 92 -22.32 -24.93 -16.45
C ARG A 92 -23.66 -25.03 -15.73
N VAL A 93 -24.71 -24.61 -16.44
CA VAL A 93 -26.06 -25.10 -16.17
C VAL A 93 -26.06 -26.55 -16.66
N LYS A 94 -25.99 -27.48 -15.71
CA LYS A 94 -26.11 -28.91 -15.96
C LYS A 94 -27.60 -29.16 -16.21
N GLU A 95 -28.02 -29.24 -17.47
CA GLU A 95 -29.36 -29.73 -17.81
C GLU A 95 -29.50 -31.19 -17.33
N PRO A 96 -30.58 -31.54 -16.62
CA PRO A 96 -30.87 -32.93 -16.31
C PRO A 96 -31.44 -33.62 -17.56
N THR A 97 -30.70 -34.57 -18.10
CA THR A 97 -31.18 -35.52 -19.10
C THR A 97 -32.26 -36.41 -18.48
N LEU A 98 -33.47 -36.35 -19.06
CA LEU A 98 -34.47 -37.40 -19.03
C LEU A 98 -34.24 -38.36 -20.19
#